data_AF-A0A966VT93-F1
#
_entry.id   AF-A0A966VT93-F1
#
_cell.length_a   1.000
_cell.length_b   1.000
_cell.length_c   1.000
_cell.angle_alpha   90.00
_cell.angle_beta   90.00
_cell.angle_gamma   90.00
#
_symmetry.space_group_name_H-M   'P 1'
#
loop_
_entity.id
_entity.type
_entity.pdbx_description
1 polymer ?
#
loop_
_entity_poly.entity_id
_entity_poly.type
_entity_poly.pdbx_seq_one_letter_code
_entity_poly.pdbx_strand_id
1 'polypeptide(L)' 'MRDSGRLGVYLCGPTVYGPPHLGHGRATLVYDILRRYLEWCGIEV' A
#
# COMPACT_ATOMS: atom_id res chain seq x y z
N MET A 1 3.65 10.30 -18.50
CA MET A 1 3.39 11.65 -17.96
C MET A 1 3.18 11.47 -16.46
N ARG A 2 4.07 12.00 -15.60
CA ARG A 2 3.86 11.97 -14.13
C ARG A 2 3.15 13.27 -13.76
N ASP A 3 1.96 13.15 -13.18
CA ASP A 3 1.17 14.30 -12.74
C ASP A 3 1.72 14.81 -11.40
N SER A 4 1.82 16.13 -11.24
CA SER A 4 2.39 16.70 -10.01
C SER A 4 1.37 16.57 -8.88
N GLY A 5 1.71 15.80 -7.84
CA GLY A 5 0.81 15.52 -6.72
C GLY A 5 0.10 14.17 -6.77
N ARG A 6 0.35 13.33 -7.80
CA ARG A 6 -0.18 11.95 -7.89
C ARG A 6 0.94 10.92 -7.81
N LEU A 7 0.76 9.88 -7.01
CA LEU A 7 1.75 8.81 -6.81
C LEU A 7 1.09 7.42 -6.90
N GLY A 8 1.50 6.60 -7.86
CA GLY A 8 1.08 5.19 -7.91
C GLY A 8 1.89 4.31 -6.96
N VAL A 9 1.22 3.47 -6.17
CA VAL A 9 1.84 2.47 -5.29
C VAL A 9 1.44 1.06 -5.73
N TYR A 10 2.44 0.20 -5.98
CA TYR A 10 2.23 -1.22 -6.22
C TYR A 10 2.72 -2.04 -5.01
N LEU A 11 1.89 -2.97 -4.57
CA LEU A 11 2.21 -3.96 -3.56
C LEU A 11 1.92 -5.34 -4.13
N CYS A 12 2.88 -6.25 -4.04
CA CYS A 12 2.60 -7.65 -4.35
C CYS A 12 1.66 -8.24 -3.28
N GLY A 13 0.59 -8.89 -3.74
CA GLY A 13 -0.33 -9.61 -2.87
C GLY A 13 0.20 -11.00 -2.48
N PRO A 14 -0.40 -11.64 -1.46
CA PRO A 14 -0.09 -13.02 -1.13
C PRO A 14 -0.59 -13.99 -2.20
N THR A 15 0.07 -15.14 -2.33
CA THR A 15 -0.47 -16.26 -3.11
C THR A 15 -1.60 -16.94 -2.33
N VAL A 16 -2.76 -17.13 -2.96
CA VAL A 16 -4.03 -17.50 -2.29
C VAL A 16 -4.27 -19.01 -2.09
N TYR A 17 -3.20 -19.82 -2.01
CA TYR A 17 -3.33 -21.27 -1.80
C TYR A 17 -3.61 -21.69 -0.34
N GLY A 18 -3.67 -20.73 0.60
CA GLY A 18 -3.89 -21.01 2.01
C GLY A 18 -4.24 -19.76 2.82
N PRO A 19 -4.53 -19.93 4.12
CA PRO A 19 -4.86 -18.82 4.99
C PRO A 19 -3.66 -17.87 5.18
N PRO A 20 -3.89 -16.55 5.25
CA PRO A 20 -2.82 -15.60 5.47
C PRO A 20 -2.24 -15.73 6.88
N HIS A 21 -0.91 -15.76 7.01
CA HIS A 21 -0.21 -15.67 8.29
C HIS A 21 0.10 -14.22 8.69
N LEU A 22 0.56 -14.01 9.93
CA LEU A 22 0.88 -12.68 10.50
C LEU A 22 1.79 -11.81 9.61
N GLY A 23 2.73 -12.42 8.91
CA GLY A 23 3.61 -11.70 7.95
C GLY A 23 2.84 -10.97 6.84
N HIS A 24 1.75 -11.54 6.32
CA HIS A 24 0.92 -10.88 5.31
C HIS A 24 0.21 -9.66 5.91
N GLY A 25 -0.36 -9.80 7.11
CA GLY A 25 -1.01 -8.70 7.82
C GLY A 25 -0.06 -7.55 8.11
N ARG A 26 1.18 -7.85 8.53
CA ARG A 26 2.22 -6.84 8.74
C ARG A 26 2.55 -6.09 7.45
N ALA A 27 2.72 -6.81 6.34
CA ALA A 27 3.01 -6.19 5.05
C ALA A 27 1.85 -5.26 4.64
N THR A 28 0.62 -5.76 4.61
CA THR A 28 -0.57 -4.95 4.28
C THR A 28 -0.70 -3.71 5.17
N LEU A 29 -0.49 -3.85 6.48
CA LEU A 29 -0.60 -2.74 7.43
C LEU A 29 0.45 -1.64 7.17
N VAL A 30 1.70 -2.00 6.89
CA VAL A 30 2.76 -1.02 6.62
C VAL A 30 2.42 -0.19 5.37
N TYR A 31 1.93 -0.82 4.30
CA TYR A 31 1.56 -0.12 3.07
C TYR A 31 0.25 0.66 3.21
N ASP A 32 -0.69 0.21 4.03
CA ASP A 32 -1.90 0.97 4.36
C ASP A 32 -1.54 2.26 5.13
N ILE A 33 -0.64 2.18 6.11
CA ILE A 33 -0.13 3.35 6.84
C ILE A 33 0.59 4.31 5.87
N LEU A 34 1.43 3.78 4.98
CA LEU A 34 2.12 4.59 3.97
C LEU A 34 1.13 5.34 3.08
N ARG A 35 0.11 4.65 2.54
CA ARG A 35 -0.94 5.25 1.71
C ARG A 35 -1.62 6.39 2.46
N ARG A 36 -2.10 6.13 3.68
CA ARG A 36 -2.81 7.12 4.51
C ARG A 36 -1.94 8.33 4.85
N TYR A 37 -0.66 8.10 5.13
CA TYR A 37 0.29 9.17 5.41
C TYR A 37 0.49 10.08 4.19
N LEU A 38 0.64 9.50 3.00
CA LEU A 38 0.78 10.25 1.76
C LEU A 38 -0.49 11.04 1.42
N GLU A 39 -1.67 10.44 1.59
CA GLU A 39 -2.97 11.12 1.47
C GLU A 39 -3.06 12.30 2.46
N TRP A 40 -2.61 12.11 3.70
CA TRP A 40 -2.57 13.17 4.71
C TRP A 40 -1.61 14.31 4.33
N CYS A 41 -0.51 14.01 3.62
CA CYS A 41 0.40 15.01 3.06
C CYS A 41 -0.14 15.73 1.81
N GLY A 42 -1.36 15.43 1.36
CA GLY A 42 -1.96 16.04 0.18
C GLY A 42 -1.52 15.41 -1.15
N ILE A 43 -0.97 14.19 -1.13
CA ILE A 43 -0.63 13.42 -2.33
C ILE A 43 -1.80 12.50 -2.66
N GLU A 44 -2.25 12.51 -3.91
CA GLU A 44 -3.23 11.54 -4.40
C GLU A 44 -2.53 10.20 -4.67
N VAL A 45 -2.93 9.15 -3.94
CA VAL A 45 -2.34 7.79 -4.00
C VAL A 45 -3.30 6.74 -4.54
#